data_AF-A0A0M2PB87-F1
#
_entry.id   AF-A0A0M2PB87-F1
#
_cell.length_a   1.000
_cell.length_b   1.000
_cell.length_c   1.000
_cell.angle_alpha   90.00
_cell.angle_beta   90.00
_cell.angle_gamma   90.00
#
_symmetry.space_group_name_H-M   'P 1'
#
loop_
_entity.id
_entity.type
_entity.pdbx_description
1 polymer ?
#
loop_
_entity_poly.entity_id
_entity_poly.type
_entity_poly.pdbx_seq_one_letter_code
_entity_poly.pdbx_strand_id
1 'polypeptide(L)'
;MFIFLKGRLYYLAVSASLSLMICRFQFHPAAIAATILFLFFLYYRRQHFLLFLSFLTVIFFIFVFFFTENQNKTGLSEGPFSGKGIFSSIPYSDGNQLRGYSETSHGEKLVFTYTIKSLKEKQALNRINPGMVCSFTAALPASYPSLL
;
A
#
# COMPACT_ATOMS: atom_id res chain seq x y z
N MET A 1 -22.03 -22.01 17.66
CA MET A 1 -21.72 -20.72 16.97
C MET A 1 -21.37 -20.92 15.49
N PHE A 2 -20.43 -21.81 15.13
CA PHE A 2 -19.99 -22.03 13.74
C PHE A 2 -21.06 -22.51 12.75
N ILE A 3 -22.07 -23.24 13.21
CA ILE A 3 -23.15 -23.77 12.35
C ILE A 3 -24.02 -22.64 11.74
N PHE A 4 -24.11 -21.48 12.40
CA PHE A 4 -24.89 -20.32 11.93
C PHE A 4 -24.19 -19.46 10.86
N LEU A 5 -22.88 -19.63 10.64
CA LEU A 5 -22.12 -18.86 9.64
C LEU A 5 -22.08 -19.51 8.25
N LYS A 6 -22.48 -20.78 8.14
CA LYS A 6 -22.41 -21.53 6.87
C LYS A 6 -23.31 -20.84 5.83
N GLY A 7 -22.67 -20.21 4.84
CA GLY A 7 -23.35 -19.47 3.76
C GLY A 7 -23.62 -17.98 4.01
N ARG A 8 -23.18 -17.39 5.13
CA ARG A 8 -23.38 -15.95 5.44
C ARG A 8 -22.08 -15.18 5.68
N LEU A 9 -20.93 -15.79 5.38
CA LEU A 9 -19.61 -15.17 5.54
C LEU A 9 -19.39 -13.96 4.64
N TYR A 10 -20.09 -13.88 3.51
CA TYR A 10 -19.96 -12.76 2.57
C TYR A 10 -20.32 -11.41 3.20
N TYR A 11 -21.22 -11.37 4.20
CA TYR A 11 -21.53 -10.13 4.92
C TYR A 11 -20.30 -9.58 5.66
N LEU A 12 -19.46 -10.46 6.21
CA LEU A 12 -18.22 -10.09 6.89
C LEU A 12 -17.13 -9.67 5.90
N ALA A 13 -17.10 -10.28 4.72
CA ALA A 13 -16.20 -9.85 3.65
C ALA A 13 -16.57 -8.43 3.18
N VAL A 14 -17.87 -8.16 2.98
CA VAL A 14 -18.36 -6.83 2.60
C VAL A 14 -18.05 -5.78 3.65
N SER A 15 -18.27 -6.07 4.95
CA SER A 15 -17.93 -5.14 6.02
C SER A 15 -16.42 -4.86 6.08
N ALA A 16 -15.58 -5.88 5.91
CA ALA A 16 -14.12 -5.70 5.86
C ALA A 16 -13.69 -4.81 4.69
N SER A 17 -14.19 -5.06 3.48
CA SER A 17 -13.90 -4.23 2.29
C SER A 17 -14.36 -2.78 2.46
N LEU A 18 -15.56 -2.54 2.98
CA LEU A 18 -16.07 -1.20 3.26
C LEU A 18 -15.21 -0.45 4.28
N SER A 19 -14.71 -1.16 5.29
CA SER A 19 -13.82 -0.58 6.31
C SER A 19 -12.49 -0.13 5.73
N LEU A 20 -11.87 -0.98 4.91
CA LEU A 20 -10.65 -0.62 4.19
C LEU A 20 -10.89 0.56 3.25
N MET A 21 -12.05 0.61 2.60
CA MET A 21 -12.42 1.72 1.73
C MET A 21 -12.54 3.05 2.50
N ILE A 22 -13.16 3.06 3.68
CA ILE A 22 -13.20 4.24 4.56
C ILE A 22 -11.78 4.72 4.89
N CYS A 23 -10.91 3.81 5.32
CA CYS A 23 -9.55 4.14 5.71
C CYS A 23 -8.70 4.68 4.54
N ARG A 24 -8.78 4.02 3.38
CA ARG A 24 -7.99 4.38 2.18
C ARG A 24 -8.38 5.71 1.58
N PHE A 25 -9.67 6.05 1.57
CA PHE A 25 -10.17 7.31 1.03
C PHE A 25 -10.27 8.42 2.08
N GLN A 26 -9.43 8.38 3.12
CA GLN A 26 -9.37 9.43 4.14
C GLN A 26 -10.74 9.79 4.72
N PHE A 27 -11.58 8.79 5.03
CA PHE A 27 -12.92 9.00 5.57
C PHE A 27 -13.88 9.76 4.63
N HIS A 28 -13.76 9.56 3.32
CA HIS A 28 -14.68 10.14 2.35
C HIS A 28 -16.15 9.82 2.70
N PRO A 29 -17.06 10.82 2.70
CA PRO A 29 -18.42 10.67 3.20
C PRO A 29 -19.24 9.59 2.47
N ALA A 30 -18.97 9.35 1.19
CA ALA A 30 -19.64 8.30 0.43
C ALA A 30 -19.35 6.88 0.96
N ALA A 31 -18.10 6.60 1.38
CA ALA A 31 -17.73 5.29 1.93
C ALA A 31 -18.35 5.07 3.32
N ILE A 32 -18.42 6.14 4.12
CA ILE A 32 -19.11 6.15 5.42
C ILE A 32 -20.61 5.89 5.20
N ALA A 33 -21.24 6.61 4.27
CA ALA A 33 -22.65 6.45 3.95
C ALA A 33 -22.96 5.02 3.48
N ALA A 34 -22.15 4.44 2.60
CA ALA A 34 -22.30 3.06 2.15
C ALA A 34 -22.22 2.05 3.31
N THR A 35 -21.30 2.26 4.25
CA THR A 35 -21.14 1.42 5.44
C THR A 35 -22.33 1.52 6.37
N ILE A 36 -22.82 2.74 6.63
CA ILE A 36 -24.02 2.98 7.45
C ILE A 36 -25.24 2.33 6.79
N LEU A 37 -25.43 2.50 5.48
CA LEU A 37 -26.54 1.89 4.74
C LEU A 37 -26.50 0.36 4.80
N PHE A 38 -25.31 -0.24 4.69
CA PHE A 38 -25.14 -1.68 4.82
C PHE A 38 -25.50 -2.19 6.23
N LEU A 39 -25.05 -1.50 7.28
CA LEU A 39 -25.42 -1.85 8.65
C LEU A 39 -26.92 -1.64 8.91
N PHE A 40 -27.50 -0.56 8.38
CA PHE A 40 -28.94 -0.31 8.48
C PHE A 40 -29.76 -1.39 7.75
N PHE A 41 -29.30 -1.86 6.59
CA PHE A 41 -29.91 -2.98 5.88
C PHE A 41 -29.93 -4.26 6.72
N LEU A 42 -28.83 -4.58 7.41
CA LEU A 42 -28.77 -5.73 8.32
C LEU A 42 -29.69 -5.57 9.53
N TYR A 43 -29.81 -4.34 10.06
CA TYR A 43 -30.74 -4.01 11.13
C TYR A 43 -32.20 -4.21 10.70
N TYR A 44 -32.59 -3.70 9.53
CA TYR A 44 -33.94 -3.86 8.99
C TYR A 44 -34.29 -5.32 8.73
N ARG A 45 -33.33 -6.13 8.27
CA ARG A 45 -33.46 -7.59 8.12
C ARG A 45 -33.56 -8.35 9.46
N ARG A 46 -33.52 -7.66 10.61
CA ARG A 46 -33.55 -8.23 11.98
C ARG A 46 -32.43 -9.25 12.23
N GLN A 47 -31.33 -9.17 11.48
CA GLN A 47 -30.19 -10.07 11.63
C GLN A 47 -29.22 -9.57 12.71
N HIS A 48 -29.71 -9.41 13.94
CA HIS A 48 -28.97 -8.79 15.04
C HIS A 48 -27.59 -9.42 15.31
N PHE A 49 -27.48 -10.75 15.18
CA PHE A 49 -26.20 -11.45 15.31
C PHE A 49 -25.19 -11.06 14.23
N LEU A 50 -25.63 -10.96 12.96
CA LEU A 50 -24.76 -10.56 11.85
C LEU A 50 -24.45 -9.07 11.87
N LEU A 51 -25.39 -8.23 12.31
CA LEU A 51 -25.17 -6.82 12.56
C LEU A 51 -24.02 -6.63 13.57
N PHE A 52 -24.12 -7.30 14.72
CA PHE A 52 -23.09 -7.24 15.76
C PHE A 52 -21.73 -7.70 15.24
N LEU A 53 -21.69 -8.83 14.54
CA LEU A 53 -20.45 -9.37 13.99
C LEU A 53 -19.85 -8.45 12.91
N SER A 54 -20.69 -7.90 12.03
CA SER A 54 -20.26 -6.95 10.99
C SER A 54 -19.73 -5.66 11.59
N PHE A 55 -20.41 -5.12 12.60
CA PHE A 55 -19.93 -3.93 13.32
C PHE A 55 -18.57 -4.17 13.98
N LEU A 56 -18.39 -5.33 14.62
CA LEU A 56 -17.11 -5.71 15.22
C LEU A 56 -16.00 -5.85 14.17
N THR A 57 -16.31 -6.44 13.01
CA THR A 57 -15.33 -6.52 11.91
C THR A 57 -14.93 -5.13 11.39
N VAL A 58 -15.87 -4.17 11.33
CA VAL A 58 -15.54 -2.81 10.89
C VAL A 58 -14.51 -2.18 11.82
N ILE A 59 -14.77 -2.21 13.13
CA ILE A 59 -13.86 -1.67 14.14
C ILE A 59 -12.51 -2.38 14.08
N PHE A 60 -12.51 -3.71 13.98
CA PHE A 60 -11.29 -4.51 13.93
C PHE A 60 -10.41 -4.15 12.74
N PHE A 61 -10.97 -4.06 11.53
CA PHE A 61 -10.20 -3.74 10.33
C PHE A 61 -9.71 -2.29 10.33
N ILE A 62 -10.48 -1.34 10.88
CA ILE A 62 -10.01 0.03 11.08
C ILE A 62 -8.80 0.03 12.02
N PHE A 63 -8.88 -0.68 13.15
CA PHE A 63 -7.77 -0.78 14.10
C PHE A 63 -6.53 -1.42 13.47
N VAL A 64 -6.70 -2.53 12.75
CA VAL A 64 -5.61 -3.21 12.03
C VAL A 64 -4.99 -2.28 10.99
N PHE A 65 -5.80 -1.51 10.26
CA PHE A 65 -5.30 -0.53 9.30
C PHE A 65 -4.41 0.51 9.98
N PHE A 66 -4.88 1.16 11.04
CA PHE A 66 -4.08 2.17 11.76
C PHE A 66 -2.83 1.57 12.40
N PHE A 67 -2.92 0.36 12.95
CA PHE A 67 -1.77 -0.32 13.52
C PHE A 67 -0.73 -0.62 12.44
N THR A 68 -1.17 -1.14 11.29
CA THR A 68 -0.29 -1.45 10.14
C THR A 68 0.33 -0.19 9.56
N GLU A 69 -0.46 0.87 9.39
CA GLU A 69 0.02 2.16 8.89
C GLU A 69 1.04 2.78 9.84
N ASN A 70 0.84 2.67 11.16
CA ASN A 70 1.81 3.17 12.12
C ASN A 70 3.13 2.39 12.12
N GLN A 71 3.10 1.10 11.80
CA GLN A 71 4.30 0.26 11.66
C GLN A 71 4.97 0.42 10.29
N ASN A 72 4.19 0.72 9.24
CA ASN A 72 4.68 0.93 7.87
C ASN A 72 4.96 2.41 7.57
N LYS A 73 5.37 3.19 8.57
CA LYS A 73 5.91 4.53 8.33
C LYS A 73 7.29 4.38 7.69
N THR A 74 7.34 4.47 6.36
CA THR A 74 8.60 4.70 5.66
C THR A 74 9.18 6.02 6.15
N GLY A 75 10.48 6.09 6.46
CA GLY A 75 11.16 7.33 6.86
C GLY A 75 11.31 8.35 5.72
N LEU A 76 10.73 8.04 4.56
CA LEU A 76 10.86 8.74 3.29
C LEU A 76 9.61 9.59 3.07
N SER A 77 9.77 10.91 3.15
CA SER A 77 8.73 11.87 2.82
C SER A 77 8.72 12.18 1.32
N GLU A 78 7.53 12.50 0.80
CA GLU A 78 7.33 12.98 -0.57
C GLU A 78 8.21 14.21 -0.85
N GLY A 79 8.78 14.28 -2.05
CA GLY A 79 9.61 15.41 -2.48
C GLY A 79 11.04 15.03 -2.88
N PRO A 80 11.96 16.01 -2.95
CA PRO A 80 13.34 15.78 -3.39
C PRO A 80 14.09 14.93 -2.36
N PHE A 81 14.37 13.68 -2.72
CA PHE A 81 15.18 12.76 -1.94
C PHE A 81 16.60 12.73 -2.48
N SER A 82 17.56 13.09 -1.63
CA SER A 82 18.98 12.87 -1.89
C SER A 82 19.50 11.88 -0.87
N GLY A 83 19.81 10.66 -1.32
CA GLY A 83 20.21 9.58 -0.45
C GLY A 83 21.31 8.72 -1.05
N LYS A 84 22.00 8.00 -0.17
CA LYS A 84 22.88 6.89 -0.55
C LYS A 84 22.08 5.61 -0.47
N GLY A 85 22.20 4.77 -1.49
CA GLY A 85 21.62 3.43 -1.45
C GLY A 85 22.44 2.46 -2.25
N ILE A 86 22.24 1.20 -1.93
CA ILE A 86 22.95 0.06 -2.45
C ILE A 86 22.03 -0.59 -3.48
N PHE A 87 22.51 -0.86 -4.69
CA PHE A 87 21.72 -1.65 -5.63
C PHE A 87 21.64 -3.09 -5.12
N SER A 88 20.44 -3.51 -4.70
CA SER A 88 20.20 -4.87 -4.19
C SER A 88 20.08 -5.90 -5.33
N SER A 89 19.90 -5.45 -6.58
CA SER A 89 19.75 -6.31 -7.74
C SER A 89 20.28 -5.65 -9.01
N ILE A 90 20.63 -6.47 -10.01
CA ILE A 90 20.97 -5.98 -11.36
C ILE A 90 19.69 -5.35 -11.94
N PRO A 91 19.69 -4.06 -12.29
CA PRO A 91 18.49 -3.40 -12.77
C PRO A 91 18.11 -3.91 -14.17
N TYR A 92 16.82 -4.11 -14.38
CA TYR A 92 16.27 -4.46 -15.68
C TYR A 92 16.25 -3.22 -16.59
N SER A 93 16.79 -3.34 -17.80
CA SER A 93 16.82 -2.27 -18.80
C SER A 93 16.00 -2.65 -20.02
N ASP A 94 15.01 -1.83 -20.34
CA ASP A 94 14.17 -1.95 -21.55
C ASP A 94 14.66 -1.02 -22.69
N GLY A 95 15.97 -0.74 -22.72
CA GLY A 95 16.61 0.12 -23.72
C GLY A 95 16.43 1.64 -23.52
N ASN A 96 15.29 2.09 -22.98
CA ASN A 96 14.99 3.51 -22.69
C ASN A 96 14.82 3.80 -21.19
N GLN A 97 14.36 2.82 -20.42
CA GLN A 97 14.19 2.92 -18.98
C GLN A 97 14.98 1.83 -18.27
N LEU A 98 15.46 2.15 -17.08
CA LEU A 98 16.17 1.27 -16.18
C LEU A 98 15.40 1.21 -14.86
N ARG A 99 15.02 0.00 -14.45
CA ARG A 99 14.20 -0.25 -13.26
C ARG A 99 14.92 -1.23 -12.36
N GLY A 100 14.88 -1.01 -11.06
CA GLY A 100 15.49 -1.93 -10.12
C GLY A 100 15.10 -1.65 -8.68
N TYR A 101 15.70 -2.45 -7.80
CA TYR A 101 15.58 -2.31 -6.37
C TYR A 101 16.87 -1.76 -5.80
N SER A 102 16.76 -0.70 -5.00
CA SER A 102 17.85 -0.12 -4.22
C SER A 102 17.48 -0.13 -2.76
N GLU A 103 18.41 -0.46 -1.89
CA GLU A 103 18.22 -0.46 -0.45
C GLU A 103 18.92 0.75 0.16
N THR A 104 18.21 1.52 0.99
CA THR A 104 18.81 2.64 1.71
C THR A 104 19.75 2.12 2.80
N SER A 105 20.65 2.98 3.30
CA SER A 105 21.53 2.65 4.43
C SER A 105 20.77 2.20 5.70
N HIS A 106 19.46 2.43 5.77
CA HIS A 106 18.57 2.03 6.85
C HIS A 106 17.81 0.71 6.57
N GLY A 107 18.09 0.03 5.46
CA GLY A 107 17.46 -1.24 5.09
C GLY A 107 16.10 -1.12 4.39
N GLU A 108 15.69 0.08 3.97
CA GLU A 108 14.43 0.26 3.24
C GLU A 108 14.63 -0.07 1.76
N LYS A 109 13.80 -0.97 1.22
CA LYS A 109 13.81 -1.32 -0.20
C LYS A 109 13.00 -0.30 -1.01
N LEU A 110 13.69 0.40 -1.87
CA LEU A 110 13.14 1.36 -2.82
C LEU A 110 13.09 0.76 -4.23
N VAL A 111 11.98 1.00 -4.91
CA VAL A 111 11.88 0.77 -6.36
C VAL A 111 12.26 2.07 -7.05
N PHE A 112 13.28 2.04 -7.90
CA PHE A 112 13.67 3.21 -8.68
C PHE A 112 13.40 2.96 -10.16
N THR A 113 13.03 4.03 -10.86
CA THR A 113 12.88 4.05 -12.32
C THR A 113 13.68 5.23 -12.85
N TYR A 114 14.58 4.96 -13.79
CA TYR A 114 15.43 5.98 -14.42
C TYR A 114 15.25 5.95 -15.94
N THR A 115 15.05 7.12 -16.55
CA THR A 115 14.99 7.27 -18.01
C THR A 115 16.37 7.62 -18.54
N ILE A 116 16.92 6.79 -19.41
CA ILE A 116 18.27 6.95 -19.96
C ILE A 116 18.25 8.10 -20.98
N LYS A 117 19.01 9.18 -20.74
CA LYS A 117 18.99 10.37 -21.60
C LYS A 117 20.03 10.32 -22.72
N SER A 118 21.06 9.48 -22.58
CA SER A 118 22.16 9.42 -23.54
C SER A 118 22.81 8.04 -23.64
N LEU A 119 23.38 7.72 -24.81
CA LEU A 119 24.20 6.52 -25.04
C LEU A 119 25.42 6.44 -24.10
N LYS A 120 26.04 7.57 -23.76
CA LYS A 120 27.17 7.61 -22.80
C LYS A 120 26.74 7.20 -21.39
N GLU A 121 25.52 7.57 -21.01
CA GLU A 121 24.93 7.25 -19.72
C GLU A 121 24.53 5.78 -19.63
N LYS A 122 24.00 5.21 -20.72
CA LYS A 122 23.74 3.77 -20.85
C LYS A 122 25.00 2.93 -20.59
N GLN A 123 26.14 3.36 -21.14
CA GLN A 123 27.42 2.66 -20.93
C GLN A 123 27.93 2.77 -19.49
N ALA A 124 27.66 3.88 -18.80
CA ALA A 124 27.99 4.04 -17.38
C ALA A 124 27.08 3.18 -16.48
N LEU A 125 25.78 3.12 -16.78
CA LEU A 125 24.79 2.31 -16.05
C LEU A 125 25.04 0.80 -16.20
N ASN A 126 25.52 0.34 -17.36
CA ASN A 126 25.90 -1.06 -17.59
C ASN A 126 27.11 -1.53 -16.75
N ARG A 127 27.84 -0.61 -16.10
CA ARG A 127 28.94 -0.95 -15.18
C ARG A 127 28.48 -1.11 -13.74
N ILE A 128 27.17 -0.93 -13.47
CA ILE A 128 26.61 -1.05 -12.13
C ILE A 128 26.46 -2.54 -11.76
N ASN A 129 27.21 -2.95 -10.75
CA ASN A 129 27.14 -4.26 -10.12
C ASN A 129 26.34 -4.17 -8.81
N PRO A 130 25.62 -5.23 -8.44
CA PRO A 130 24.98 -5.34 -7.13
C PRO A 130 26.00 -5.12 -5.99
N GLY A 131 25.59 -4.42 -4.94
CA GLY A 131 26.46 -4.10 -3.80
C GLY A 131 27.26 -2.81 -3.91
N MET A 132 27.18 -2.08 -5.03
CA MET A 132 27.78 -0.74 -5.13
C MET A 132 26.92 0.31 -4.43
N VAL A 133 27.57 1.17 -3.64
CA VAL A 133 26.98 2.34 -2.98
C VAL A 133 26.95 3.48 -3.98
N CYS A 134 25.76 3.95 -4.33
CA CYS A 134 25.59 5.12 -5.19
C CYS A 134 24.78 6.20 -4.48
N SER A 135 25.18 7.45 -4.70
CA SER A 135 24.38 8.62 -4.30
C SER A 135 23.41 8.93 -5.42
N PHE A 136 22.12 9.03 -5.10
CA PHE A 136 21.09 9.41 -6.06
C PHE A 136 20.30 10.61 -5.56
N THR A 137 19.96 11.47 -6.51
CA THR A 137 19.02 12.57 -6.31
C THR A 137 17.79 12.25 -7.14
N ALA A 138 16.69 11.96 -6.45
CA ALA A 138 15.43 11.59 -7.06
C ALA A 138 14.30 12.46 -6.49
N ALA A 139 13.21 12.60 -7.25
CA ALA A 139 11.96 13.07 -6.69
C ALA A 139 11.13 11.84 -6.33
N LEU A 140 10.82 11.68 -5.04
CA LEU A 140 9.84 10.69 -4.61
C LEU A 140 8.47 11.19 -5.03
N PRO A 141 7.75 10.48 -5.92
CA PRO A 141 6.36 10.83 -6.21
C PRO A 141 5.55 10.74 -4.92
N ALA A 142 4.41 11.42 -4.89
CA ALA A 142 3.50 11.29 -3.77
C ALA A 142 3.21 9.80 -3.52
N SER A 143 3.24 9.38 -2.25
CA SER A 143 2.94 8.01 -1.84
C SER A 143 1.46 7.79 -2.10
N TYR A 144 1.14 7.29 -3.30
CA TYR A 144 -0.22 6.83 -3.58
C TYR A 144 -0.55 5.72 -2.57
N PRO A 145 -1.72 5.77 -1.91
CA PRO A 145 -2.12 4.69 -1.03
C PRO A 145 -2.11 3.40 -1.84
N SER A 146 -1.19 2.49 -1.47
CA SER A 146 -0.94 1.19 -2.09
C SER A 146 -2.24 0.55 -2.61
N LEU A 147 -2.45 0.64 -3.92
CA LEU A 147 -3.52 -0.03 -4.66
C LEU A 147 -3.20 -1.53 -4.71
N LEU A 148 -3.69 -2.27 -3.71
CA LEU A 148 -3.92 -3.72 -3.73
C LEU A 148 -5.02 -4.06 -2.74
#